data_AF-A0A521I8G4-F1
#
_entry.id   AF-A0A521I8G4-F1
#
_cell.length_a   1.000
_cell.length_b   1.000
_cell.length_c   1.000
_cell.angle_alpha   90.00
_cell.angle_beta   90.00
_cell.angle_gamma   90.00
#
_symmetry.space_group_name_H-M   'P 1'
#
loop_
_entity.id
_entity.type
_entity.pdbx_description
1 polymer ?
#
loop_
_entity_poly.entity_id
_entity_poly.type
_entity_poly.pdbx_seq_one_letter_code
_entity_poly.pdbx_strand_id
1 'polypeptide(L)'
;MSSYYYLMAQLPGILPGTPLAITYDRFVETASRFLSSRDSRILASLSLEPPRDTVSTGSRLLDSWYAKERALRMALEKMRAARMKRDYSVRTDDEEYIGRMPEVQQIARNALAMDNPLEAERYLDSVRLNAVENLRGNHFFDSEAVFAYGLMVLLHERSDRFTVDAGSSSYTAIYHQILENNV
;
A
#
# COMPACT_ATOMS: atom_id res chain seq x y z
N MET A 1 -13.98 -24.39 -10.87
CA MET A 1 -13.49 -24.67 -9.49
C MET A 1 -12.18 -23.95 -9.32
N SER A 2 -11.98 -23.27 -8.19
CA SER A 2 -10.74 -22.57 -7.87
C SER A 2 -9.75 -23.53 -7.20
N SER A 3 -8.47 -23.36 -7.53
CA SER A 3 -7.37 -24.26 -7.15
C SER A 3 -6.29 -23.50 -6.39
N TYR A 4 -6.69 -22.82 -5.30
CA TYR A 4 -5.81 -21.93 -4.52
C TYR A 4 -4.58 -22.66 -3.95
N TYR A 5 -4.73 -23.93 -3.54
CA TYR A 5 -3.61 -24.71 -3.04
C TYR A 5 -2.48 -24.81 -4.06
N TYR A 6 -2.80 -25.17 -5.30
CA TYR A 6 -1.80 -25.28 -6.38
C TYR A 6 -1.16 -23.94 -6.71
N LEU A 7 -1.96 -22.86 -6.74
CA LEU A 7 -1.45 -21.51 -6.93
C LEU A 7 -0.47 -21.14 -5.81
N MET A 8 -0.88 -21.21 -4.55
CA MET A 8 -0.05 -20.75 -3.44
C MET A 8 1.21 -21.59 -3.27
N ALA A 9 1.16 -22.89 -3.56
CA ALA A 9 2.32 -23.79 -3.46
C ALA A 9 3.42 -23.53 -4.51
N GLN A 10 3.07 -22.96 -5.68
CA GLN A 10 4.05 -22.64 -6.73
C GLN A 10 4.57 -21.20 -6.68
N LEU A 11 3.98 -20.33 -5.85
CA LEU A 11 4.42 -18.94 -5.76
C LEU A 11 5.79 -18.86 -5.10
N PRO A 12 6.70 -18.00 -5.60
CA PRO A 12 7.98 -17.81 -4.97
C PRO A 12 7.81 -17.15 -3.60
N GLY A 13 8.61 -17.59 -2.63
CA GLY A 13 8.70 -16.91 -1.34
C GLY A 13 9.19 -15.48 -1.49
N ILE A 14 8.63 -14.57 -0.69
CA ILE A 14 9.05 -13.17 -0.63
C ILE A 14 9.94 -13.02 0.61
N LEU A 15 11.22 -12.70 0.39
CA LEU A 15 12.20 -12.55 1.46
C LEU A 15 12.65 -11.09 1.58
N PRO A 16 12.88 -10.57 2.80
CA PRO A 16 13.43 -9.24 2.98
C PRO A 16 14.82 -9.10 2.35
N GLY A 17 15.04 -8.01 1.62
CA GLY A 17 16.35 -7.67 1.04
C GLY A 17 16.74 -8.48 -0.21
N THR A 18 15.86 -9.35 -0.72
CA THR A 18 16.06 -10.05 -1.99
C THR A 18 15.16 -9.46 -3.08
N PRO A 19 15.62 -9.35 -4.34
CA PRO A 19 14.77 -8.96 -5.44
C PRO A 19 13.55 -9.88 -5.57
N LEU A 20 12.40 -9.31 -5.91
CA LEU A 20 11.21 -10.10 -6.22
C LEU A 20 11.46 -11.02 -7.41
N ALA A 21 11.09 -12.29 -7.25
CA ALA A 21 11.17 -13.28 -8.33
C ALA A 21 10.01 -13.18 -9.34
N ILE A 22 8.96 -12.41 -9.02
CA ILE A 22 7.77 -12.24 -9.84
C ILE A 22 7.26 -10.81 -9.72
N THR A 23 6.85 -10.22 -10.84
CA THR A 23 6.16 -8.93 -10.85
C THR A 23 4.67 -9.10 -10.58
N TYR A 24 4.00 -8.03 -10.18
CA TYR A 24 2.57 -8.06 -9.93
C TYR A 24 1.76 -8.49 -11.16
N ASP A 25 2.07 -7.95 -12.33
CA ASP A 25 1.39 -8.31 -13.58
C ASP A 25 1.53 -9.80 -13.92
N ARG A 26 2.73 -10.37 -13.73
CA ARG A 26 2.98 -11.80 -13.94
C ARG A 26 2.29 -12.67 -12.89
N PHE A 27 2.23 -12.19 -11.66
CA PHE A 27 1.47 -12.84 -10.60
C PHE A 27 -0.03 -12.90 -10.96
N VAL A 28 -0.64 -11.79 -11.38
CA VAL A 28 -2.06 -11.74 -11.79
C VAL A 28 -2.33 -12.67 -12.97
N GLU A 29 -1.47 -12.64 -14.00
CA GLU A 29 -1.57 -13.53 -15.16
C GLU A 29 -1.59 -15.01 -14.72
N THR A 30 -0.66 -15.38 -13.85
CA THR A 30 -0.54 -16.75 -13.32
C THR A 30 -1.76 -17.12 -12.47
N ALA A 31 -2.13 -16.25 -11.52
CA ALA A 31 -3.21 -16.49 -10.57
C ALA A 31 -4.58 -16.62 -11.25
N SER A 32 -4.83 -15.86 -12.33
CA SER A 32 -6.12 -15.85 -13.04
C SER A 32 -6.60 -17.23 -13.50
N ARG A 33 -5.69 -18.18 -13.72
CA ARG A 33 -5.96 -19.57 -14.15
C ARG A 33 -6.46 -20.46 -13.02
N PHE A 34 -6.25 -20.06 -11.77
CA PHE A 34 -6.56 -20.85 -10.56
C PHE A 34 -7.69 -20.23 -9.73
N LEU A 35 -8.07 -18.98 -10.00
CA LEU A 35 -9.05 -18.22 -9.24
C LEU A 35 -10.46 -18.38 -9.79
N SER A 36 -11.45 -18.13 -8.93
CA SER A 36 -12.83 -17.93 -9.37
C SER A 36 -12.95 -16.62 -10.17
N SER A 37 -13.93 -16.50 -11.06
CA SER A 37 -14.17 -15.24 -11.81
C SER A 37 -14.45 -14.04 -10.91
N ARG A 38 -14.92 -14.28 -9.68
CA ARG A 38 -15.07 -13.25 -8.65
C ARG A 38 -13.70 -12.79 -8.14
N ASP A 39 -12.88 -13.73 -7.68
CA ASP A 39 -11.60 -13.39 -7.06
C ASP A 39 -10.57 -12.88 -8.07
N SER A 40 -10.62 -13.34 -9.32
CA SER A 40 -9.80 -12.76 -10.40
C SER A 40 -10.11 -11.27 -10.60
N ARG A 41 -11.39 -10.86 -10.51
CA ARG A 41 -11.78 -9.45 -10.62
C ARG A 41 -11.34 -8.64 -9.42
N ILE A 42 -11.48 -9.20 -8.21
CA ILE A 42 -11.00 -8.56 -6.98
C ILE A 42 -9.49 -8.36 -7.08
N LEU A 43 -8.74 -9.41 -7.43
CA LEU A 43 -7.30 -9.36 -7.57
C LEU A 43 -6.88 -8.32 -8.61
N ALA A 44 -7.48 -8.30 -9.80
CA ALA A 44 -7.14 -7.33 -10.85
C ALA A 44 -7.42 -5.86 -10.46
N SER A 45 -8.27 -5.62 -9.45
CA SER A 45 -8.60 -4.28 -8.95
C SER A 45 -7.79 -3.86 -7.71
N LEU A 46 -6.87 -4.72 -7.27
CA LEU A 46 -6.11 -4.52 -6.03
C LEU A 46 -5.12 -3.35 -6.20
N SER A 47 -5.05 -2.49 -5.20
CA SER A 47 -4.28 -1.25 -5.24
C SER A 47 -3.68 -0.93 -3.88
N LEU A 48 -2.50 -0.29 -3.85
CA LEU A 48 -1.97 0.31 -2.61
C LEU A 48 -2.63 1.66 -2.28
N GLU A 49 -3.49 2.13 -3.17
CA GLU A 49 -4.16 3.42 -3.12
C GLU A 49 -5.67 3.19 -3.05
N PRO A 50 -6.23 2.94 -1.85
CA PRO A 50 -7.67 2.77 -1.73
C PRO A 50 -8.40 4.09 -2.04
N PRO A 51 -9.60 4.04 -2.65
CA PRO A 51 -10.46 5.22 -2.81
C PRO A 51 -10.71 5.91 -1.47
N ARG A 52 -10.94 7.23 -1.47
CA ARG A 52 -11.21 8.01 -0.25
C ARG A 52 -12.50 7.55 0.44
N ASP A 53 -13.53 7.27 -0.35
CA ASP A 53 -14.79 6.71 0.16
C ASP A 53 -14.66 5.20 0.40
N THR A 54 -15.39 4.70 1.40
CA THR A 54 -15.39 3.27 1.72
C THR A 54 -16.16 2.48 0.68
N VAL A 55 -15.47 1.55 0.01
CA VAL A 55 -16.06 0.61 -0.94
C VAL A 55 -15.64 -0.80 -0.52
N SER A 56 -16.61 -1.71 -0.40
CA SER A 56 -16.31 -3.11 -0.10
C SER A 56 -15.81 -3.81 -1.36
N THR A 57 -14.71 -4.55 -1.20
CA THR A 57 -14.09 -5.40 -2.21
C THR A 57 -14.72 -6.79 -2.24
N GLY A 58 -15.42 -7.19 -1.16
CA GLY A 58 -15.88 -8.56 -0.95
C GLY A 58 -14.83 -9.49 -0.33
N SER A 59 -13.64 -9.00 0.01
CA SER A 59 -12.63 -9.69 0.83
C SER A 59 -12.53 -8.99 2.18
N ARG A 60 -12.55 -9.77 3.26
CA ARG A 60 -12.45 -9.20 4.62
C ARG A 60 -11.04 -8.65 4.87
N LEU A 61 -10.02 -9.31 4.32
CA LEU A 61 -8.64 -8.86 4.41
C LEU A 61 -8.45 -7.53 3.70
N LEU A 62 -8.90 -7.42 2.44
CA LEU A 62 -8.75 -6.22 1.64
C LEU A 62 -9.56 -5.05 2.20
N ASP A 63 -10.79 -5.30 2.66
CA ASP A 63 -11.60 -4.25 3.28
C ASP A 63 -10.91 -3.69 4.53
N SER A 64 -10.32 -4.57 5.35
CA SER A 64 -9.55 -4.17 6.54
C SER A 64 -8.26 -3.44 6.20
N TRP A 65 -7.55 -3.91 5.17
CA TRP A 65 -6.33 -3.27 4.65
C TRP A 65 -6.63 -1.87 4.13
N TYR A 66 -7.62 -1.73 3.24
CA TYR A 66 -8.03 -0.45 2.67
C TYR A 66 -8.55 0.51 3.72
N ALA A 67 -9.24 0.01 4.75
CA ALA A 67 -9.66 0.85 5.85
C ALA A 67 -8.47 1.50 6.57
N LYS A 68 -7.44 0.71 6.90
CA LYS A 68 -6.21 1.18 7.54
C LYS A 68 -5.40 2.11 6.64
N GLU A 69 -5.20 1.75 5.37
CA GLU A 69 -4.42 2.56 4.42
C GLU A 69 -5.12 3.90 4.11
N ARG A 70 -6.45 3.93 3.98
CA ARG A 70 -7.21 5.20 3.90
C ARG A 70 -6.94 6.08 5.12
N ALA A 71 -7.12 5.54 6.32
CA ALA A 71 -6.92 6.29 7.55
C ALA A 71 -5.49 6.83 7.64
N LEU A 72 -4.50 6.03 7.25
CA LEU A 72 -3.09 6.42 7.25
C LEU A 72 -2.83 7.58 6.29
N ARG A 73 -3.35 7.48 5.06
CA ARG A 73 -3.22 8.54 4.05
C ARG A 73 -3.86 9.84 4.51
N MET A 74 -5.10 9.79 5.01
CA MET A 74 -5.79 10.98 5.52
C MET A 74 -5.08 11.57 6.75
N ALA A 75 -4.55 10.75 7.65
CA ALA A 75 -3.76 11.21 8.79
C ALA A 75 -2.46 11.89 8.34
N LEU A 76 -1.70 11.30 7.41
CA LEU A 76 -0.50 11.89 6.84
C LEU A 76 -0.80 13.21 6.13
N GLU A 77 -1.89 13.27 5.35
CA GLU A 77 -2.35 14.47 4.66
C GLU A 77 -2.64 15.60 5.66
N LYS A 78 -3.47 15.34 6.68
CA LYS A 78 -3.79 16.27 7.78
C LYS A 78 -2.54 16.84 8.43
N MET A 79 -1.63 15.96 8.81
CA MET A 79 -0.43 16.33 9.54
C MET A 79 0.57 17.11 8.69
N ARG A 80 0.71 16.75 7.41
CA ARG A 80 1.56 17.50 6.45
C ARG A 80 1.00 18.89 6.19
N ALA A 81 -0.31 19.02 5.99
CA ALA A 81 -0.96 20.32 5.81
C ALA A 81 -0.75 21.23 7.02
N ALA A 82 -0.95 20.70 8.23
CA ALA A 82 -0.68 21.42 9.48
C ALA A 82 0.79 21.88 9.59
N ARG A 83 1.76 21.00 9.28
CA ARG A 83 3.20 21.34 9.29
C ARG A 83 3.54 22.44 8.28
N MET A 84 2.86 22.46 7.12
CA MET A 84 3.05 23.46 6.06
C MET A 84 2.20 24.72 6.23
N LYS A 85 1.40 24.82 7.31
CA LYS A 85 0.42 25.91 7.53
C LYS A 85 -0.51 26.12 6.33
N ARG A 86 -0.88 25.02 5.65
CA ARG A 86 -1.85 25.02 4.55
C ARG A 86 -3.22 24.65 5.09
N ASP A 87 -4.25 25.22 4.48
CA ASP A 87 -5.62 24.81 4.76
C ASP A 87 -5.80 23.33 4.39
N TYR A 88 -6.30 22.57 5.35
CA TYR A 88 -6.64 21.17 5.19
C TYR A 88 -8.16 21.06 5.07
N SER A 89 -8.67 20.85 3.86
CA SER A 89 -10.11 20.68 3.63
C SER A 89 -10.53 19.26 4.02
N VAL A 90 -10.78 19.06 5.31
CA VAL A 90 -11.25 17.77 5.85
C VAL A 90 -12.75 17.71 5.67
N ARG A 91 -13.27 16.59 5.15
CA ARG A 91 -14.69 16.29 5.38
C ARG A 91 -14.84 15.97 6.86
N THR A 92 -15.88 16.45 7.53
CA THR A 92 -16.14 16.16 8.95
C THR A 92 -16.07 14.65 9.25
N ASP A 93 -16.54 13.83 8.31
CA ASP A 93 -16.50 12.36 8.39
C ASP A 93 -15.06 11.80 8.45
N ASP A 94 -14.08 12.46 7.82
CA ASP A 94 -12.69 11.98 7.79
C ASP A 94 -12.05 12.11 9.18
N GLU A 95 -12.38 13.15 9.96
CA GLU A 95 -11.83 13.33 11.31
C GLU A 95 -12.30 12.25 12.26
N GLU A 96 -13.59 11.94 12.23
CA GLU A 96 -14.16 10.86 13.03
C GLU A 96 -13.58 9.51 12.60
N TYR A 97 -13.45 9.28 11.28
CA TYR A 97 -12.88 8.06 10.73
C TYR A 97 -11.43 7.83 11.19
N ILE A 98 -10.57 8.85 11.10
CA ILE A 98 -9.19 8.80 11.61
C ILE A 98 -9.18 8.66 13.15
N GLY A 99 -10.12 9.31 13.84
CA GLY A 99 -10.27 9.29 15.30
C GLY A 99 -10.49 7.90 15.87
N ARG A 100 -11.14 7.01 15.10
CA ARG A 100 -11.39 5.61 15.47
C ARG A 100 -10.15 4.70 15.38
N MET A 101 -9.03 5.18 14.82
CA MET A 101 -7.79 4.41 14.60
C MET A 101 -6.57 5.12 15.22
N PRO A 102 -6.46 5.19 16.56
CA PRO A 102 -5.37 5.90 17.24
C PRO A 102 -3.97 5.37 16.88
N GLU A 103 -3.84 4.07 16.61
CA GLU A 103 -2.62 3.43 16.16
C GLU A 103 -2.13 3.98 14.81
N VAL A 104 -3.05 4.22 13.88
CA VAL A 104 -2.75 4.80 12.56
C VAL A 104 -2.25 6.23 12.70
N GLN A 105 -2.85 7.01 13.61
CA GLN A 105 -2.36 8.36 13.90
C GLN A 105 -0.95 8.34 14.50
N GLN A 106 -0.64 7.35 15.34
CA GLN A 106 0.70 7.22 15.91
C GLN A 106 1.73 6.86 14.84
N ILE A 107 1.40 5.95 13.92
CA ILE A 107 2.24 5.63 12.76
C ILE A 107 2.52 6.89 11.93
N ALA A 108 1.48 7.67 11.61
CA ALA A 108 1.64 8.93 10.87
C ALA A 108 2.55 9.91 11.62
N ARG A 109 2.35 10.09 12.93
CA ARG A 109 3.23 10.93 13.77
C ARG A 109 4.68 10.50 13.72
N ASN A 110 4.95 9.20 13.88
CA ASN A 110 6.30 8.66 13.87
C ASN A 110 6.98 8.91 12.52
N ALA A 111 6.28 8.67 11.41
CA ALA A 111 6.81 8.91 10.07
C ALA A 111 7.15 10.39 9.83
N LEU A 112 6.30 11.32 10.27
CA LEU A 112 6.56 12.76 10.13
C LEU A 112 7.69 13.29 11.02
N ALA A 113 7.99 12.60 12.12
CA ALA A 113 9.07 12.97 13.03
C ALA A 113 10.46 12.54 12.52
N MET A 114 10.53 11.69 11.48
CA MET A 114 11.78 11.31 10.84
C MET A 114 12.27 12.44 9.94
N ASP A 115 13.54 12.83 10.11
CA ASP A 115 14.15 13.90 9.32
C ASP A 115 14.48 13.45 7.89
N ASN A 116 14.89 12.18 7.74
CA ASN A 116 15.22 11.60 6.46
C ASN A 116 13.96 11.05 5.77
N PRO A 117 13.54 11.59 4.61
CA PRO A 117 12.34 11.11 3.90
C PRO A 117 12.42 9.65 3.49
N LEU A 118 13.62 9.15 3.15
CA LEU A 118 13.79 7.74 2.78
C LEU A 118 13.58 6.81 3.98
N GLU A 119 14.01 7.22 5.17
CA GLU A 119 13.76 6.47 6.40
C GLU A 119 12.27 6.47 6.75
N ALA A 120 11.59 7.61 6.60
CA ALA A 120 10.14 7.71 6.76
C ALA A 120 9.38 6.75 5.84
N GLU A 121 9.76 6.69 4.56
CA GLU A 121 9.13 5.79 3.59
C GLU A 121 9.40 4.31 3.88
N ARG A 122 10.64 3.96 4.25
CA ARG A 122 10.99 2.59 4.68
C ARG A 122 10.25 2.17 5.94
N TYR A 123 10.09 3.09 6.89
CA TYR A 123 9.29 2.86 8.09
C TYR A 123 7.83 2.56 7.73
N LEU A 124 7.21 3.40 6.90
CA LEU A 124 5.82 3.20 6.46
C LEU A 124 5.65 1.87 5.71
N ASP A 125 6.60 1.49 4.84
CA ASP A 125 6.57 0.18 4.17
C ASP A 125 6.70 -0.98 5.14
N SER A 126 7.58 -0.89 6.15
CA SER A 126 7.69 -1.93 7.17
C SER A 126 6.38 -2.12 7.95
N VAL A 127 5.69 -1.03 8.29
CA VAL A 127 4.39 -1.05 8.97
C VAL A 127 3.32 -1.68 8.08
N ARG A 128 3.32 -1.33 6.79
CA ARG A 128 2.43 -1.87 5.77
C ARG A 128 2.61 -3.38 5.59
N LEU A 129 3.84 -3.85 5.39
CA LEU A 129 4.16 -5.28 5.26
C LEU A 129 3.71 -6.06 6.50
N ASN A 130 4.02 -5.55 7.70
CA ASN A 130 3.56 -6.17 8.94
C ASN A 130 2.03 -6.21 9.06
N ALA A 131 1.33 -5.17 8.62
CA ALA A 131 -0.12 -5.15 8.63
C ALA A 131 -0.72 -6.17 7.66
N VAL A 132 -0.13 -6.39 6.48
CA VAL A 132 -0.56 -7.47 5.56
C VAL A 132 -0.39 -8.84 6.20
N GLU A 133 0.78 -9.13 6.79
CA GLU A 133 1.03 -10.42 7.46
C GLU A 133 0.06 -10.67 8.63
N ASN A 134 -0.19 -9.65 9.45
CA ASN A 134 -1.15 -9.74 10.55
C ASN A 134 -2.58 -9.99 10.05
N LEU A 135 -2.99 -9.33 8.97
CA LEU A 135 -4.32 -9.52 8.39
C LEU A 135 -4.47 -10.88 7.69
N ARG A 136 -3.38 -11.39 7.10
CA ARG A 136 -3.33 -12.74 6.51
C ARG A 136 -3.58 -13.81 7.56
N GLY A 137 -2.99 -13.69 8.76
CA GLY A 137 -3.19 -14.64 9.85
C GLY A 137 -2.94 -16.09 9.41
N ASN A 138 -3.95 -16.96 9.58
CA ASN A 138 -3.88 -18.37 9.23
C ASN A 138 -4.41 -18.70 7.81
N HIS A 139 -4.59 -17.68 6.95
CA HIS A 139 -4.92 -17.89 5.55
C HIS A 139 -3.66 -18.30 4.77
N PHE A 140 -3.66 -19.54 4.27
CA PHE A 140 -2.52 -20.11 3.53
C PHE A 140 -2.88 -20.55 2.10
N PHE A 141 -4.10 -21.08 1.90
CA PHE A 141 -4.50 -21.75 0.66
C PHE A 141 -5.93 -21.39 0.23
N ASP A 142 -6.28 -20.11 0.36
CA ASP A 142 -7.58 -19.56 -0.05
C ASP A 142 -7.42 -18.19 -0.75
N SER A 143 -8.53 -17.55 -1.08
CA SER A 143 -8.52 -16.25 -1.75
C SER A 143 -7.88 -15.15 -0.90
N GLU A 144 -8.06 -15.17 0.42
CA GLU A 144 -7.46 -14.16 1.32
C GLU A 144 -5.93 -14.29 1.32
N ALA A 145 -5.39 -15.51 1.29
CA ALA A 145 -3.96 -15.75 1.14
C ALA A 145 -3.41 -15.20 -0.19
N VAL A 146 -4.16 -15.35 -1.29
CA VAL A 146 -3.79 -14.81 -2.60
C VAL A 146 -3.79 -13.27 -2.59
N PHE A 147 -4.80 -12.64 -1.99
CA PHE A 147 -4.87 -11.19 -1.90
C PHE A 147 -3.76 -10.61 -1.03
N ALA A 148 -3.44 -11.27 0.09
CA ALA A 148 -2.29 -10.91 0.93
C ALA A 148 -0.98 -10.98 0.14
N TYR A 149 -0.75 -12.07 -0.61
CA TYR A 149 0.43 -12.20 -1.46
C TYR A 149 0.49 -11.08 -2.50
N GLY A 150 -0.63 -10.75 -3.14
CA GLY A 150 -0.71 -9.65 -4.11
C GLY A 150 -0.31 -8.29 -3.50
N LEU A 151 -0.78 -8.00 -2.28
CA LEU A 151 -0.36 -6.80 -1.55
C LEU A 151 1.14 -6.80 -1.25
N MET A 152 1.70 -7.94 -0.84
CA MET A 152 3.14 -8.07 -0.56
C MET A 152 3.96 -7.78 -1.83
N VAL A 153 3.59 -8.36 -2.98
CA VAL A 153 4.27 -8.07 -4.26
C VAL A 153 4.24 -6.59 -4.59
N LEU A 154 3.07 -5.94 -4.52
CA LEU A 154 2.96 -4.50 -4.81
C LEU A 154 3.79 -3.64 -3.86
N LEU A 155 3.80 -3.96 -2.56
CA LEU A 155 4.60 -3.23 -1.57
C LEU A 155 6.10 -3.36 -1.85
N HIS A 156 6.55 -4.56 -2.18
CA HIS A 156 7.95 -4.78 -2.54
C HIS A 156 8.34 -4.08 -3.85
N GLU A 157 7.52 -4.17 -4.90
CA GLU A 157 7.74 -3.41 -6.15
C GLU A 157 7.76 -1.90 -5.91
N ARG A 158 6.98 -1.40 -4.94
CA ARG A 158 7.04 0.00 -4.51
C ARG A 158 8.37 0.32 -3.85
N SER A 159 8.82 -0.49 -2.90
CA SER A 159 10.09 -0.27 -2.20
C SER A 159 11.30 -0.35 -3.16
N ASP A 160 11.24 -1.21 -4.18
CA ASP A 160 12.29 -1.34 -5.20
C ASP A 160 12.48 -0.06 -6.04
N ARG A 161 11.49 0.84 -6.07
CA ARG A 161 11.61 2.16 -6.73
C ARG A 161 12.39 3.18 -5.89
N PHE A 162 12.78 2.87 -4.66
CA PHE A 162 13.56 3.77 -3.80
C PHE A 162 15.05 3.74 -4.16
N THR A 163 15.36 4.17 -5.38
CA THR A 163 16.73 4.25 -5.90
C THR A 163 17.23 5.69 -5.94
N VAL A 164 18.55 5.88 -5.81
CA VAL A 164 19.20 7.20 -5.89
C VAL A 164 18.94 7.87 -7.23
N ASP A 165 18.98 7.10 -8.32
CA ASP A 165 18.78 7.60 -9.69
C ASP A 165 17.35 8.12 -9.89
N ALA A 166 16.35 7.38 -9.40
CA ALA A 166 14.95 7.81 -9.46
C ALA A 166 14.71 9.07 -8.61
N GLY A 167 15.33 9.15 -7.43
CA GLY A 167 15.28 10.33 -6.57
C GLY A 167 15.91 11.55 -7.23
N SER A 168 17.09 11.40 -7.82
CA SER A 168 17.82 12.49 -8.50
C SER A 168 17.06 13.00 -9.72
N SER A 169 16.47 12.09 -10.51
CA SER A 169 15.64 12.43 -11.67
C SER A 169 14.40 13.21 -11.25
N SER A 170 13.70 12.77 -10.20
CA SER A 170 12.51 13.44 -9.67
C SER A 170 12.83 14.83 -9.12
N TYR A 171 13.93 14.97 -8.38
CA TYR A 171 14.40 16.26 -7.88
C TYR A 171 14.69 17.24 -9.04
N THR A 172 15.43 16.78 -10.05
CA THR A 172 15.81 17.59 -11.21
C THR A 172 14.57 18.06 -11.98
N ALA A 173 13.59 17.18 -12.18
CA ALA A 173 12.33 17.52 -12.83
C ALA A 173 11.53 18.59 -12.06
N ILE A 174 11.37 18.42 -10.74
CA ILE A 174 10.66 19.40 -9.89
C ILE A 174 11.40 20.74 -9.89
N TYR A 175 12.73 20.72 -9.82
CA TYR A 175 13.55 21.92 -9.86
C TYR A 175 13.36 22.70 -11.17
N HIS A 176 13.40 22.02 -12.31
CA HIS A 176 13.14 22.65 -13.61
C HIS A 176 11.71 23.21 -13.71
N GLN A 177 10.70 22.46 -13.25
CA GLN A 177 9.31 22.93 -13.25
C GLN A 177 9.13 24.19 -12.40
N ILE A 178 9.80 24.30 -11.25
CA ILE A 178 9.76 25.50 -10.41
C ILE A 178 10.45 26.67 -11.12
N LEU A 179 11.59 26.45 -11.78
CA LEU A 179 12.28 27.50 -12.54
C LEU A 179 11.42 28.02 -13.71
N GLU A 180 10.80 27.12 -14.46
CA GLU A 180 9.94 27.47 -15.61
C GLU A 180 8.67 28.21 -15.20
N ASN A 181 8.08 27.88 -14.06
CA ASN A 181 6.89 28.56 -13.53
C ASN A 181 7.18 29.92 -12.86
N ASN A 182 8.45 30.31 -12.71
CA ASN A 182 8.87 31.59 -12.12
C ASN A 182 9.45 32.57 -13.17
N VAL A 183 9.26 32.29 -14.47
CA VAL A 183 9.56 33.18 -15.61
C VAL A 183 8.26 33.56 -16.30
#